data_AF-A0A2E8ISF9-F1
#
_entry.id   AF-A0A2E8ISF9-F1
#
_cell.length_a   1.000
_cell.length_b   1.000
_cell.length_c   1.000
_cell.angle_alpha   90.00
_cell.angle_beta   90.00
_cell.angle_gamma   90.00
#
_symmetry.space_group_name_H-M   'P 1'
#
loop_
_entity.id
_entity.type
_entity.pdbx_description
1 polymer ?
#
loop_
_entity_poly.entity_id
_entity_poly.type
_entity_poly.pdbx_seq_one_letter_code
_entity_poly.pdbx_strand_id
1 'polypeptide(L)'
;MARGKVRVIKTIEKAFTAFTERDIEYVSFSQLKDWINYNTKDGISSPRLASFLKKQPQFVMVEKLRRVGSNSTETFWAHGEPEEESFDLNGWVKVDNG
;
A
#
# COMPACT_ATOMS: atom_id res chain seq x y z
N MET A 1 -7.11 16.14 -7.23
CA MET A 1 -6.79 14.75 -7.64
C MET A 1 -7.86 14.22 -8.59
N ALA A 2 -7.52 13.42 -9.60
CA ALA A 2 -8.51 12.82 -10.51
C ALA A 2 -9.43 11.83 -9.74
N ARG A 3 -10.75 11.94 -9.93
CA ARG A 3 -11.81 11.19 -9.19
C ARG A 3 -11.57 9.66 -9.17
N GLY A 4 -11.04 9.09 -10.25
CA GLY A 4 -10.73 7.67 -10.35
C GLY A 4 -9.58 7.19 -9.46
N LYS A 5 -8.61 8.05 -9.13
CA LYS A 5 -7.49 7.70 -8.23
C LYS A 5 -7.97 7.54 -6.79
N VAL A 6 -8.83 8.45 -6.35
CA VAL A 6 -9.43 8.43 -5.00
C VAL A 6 -10.23 7.15 -4.76
N ARG A 7 -10.99 6.68 -5.77
CA ARG A 7 -11.75 5.43 -5.66
C ARG A 7 -10.84 4.21 -5.46
N VAL A 8 -9.73 4.15 -6.18
CA VAL A 8 -8.78 3.02 -6.07
C VAL A 8 -8.10 3.02 -4.71
N ILE A 9 -7.67 4.18 -4.21
CA ILE A 9 -7.06 4.31 -2.87
C ILE A 9 -8.02 3.80 -1.80
N LYS A 10 -9.29 4.27 -1.80
CA LYS A 10 -10.32 3.79 -0.88
C LYS A 10 -10.60 2.29 -0.98
N THR A 11 -10.39 1.70 -2.15
CA THR A 11 -10.55 0.25 -2.34
C THR A 11 -9.38 -0.51 -1.73
N ILE A 12 -8.15 0.02 -1.85
CA ILE A 12 -6.95 -0.56 -1.23
C ILE A 12 -7.07 -0.46 0.30
N GLU A 13 -7.50 0.69 0.84
CA GLU A 13 -7.75 0.87 2.29
C GLU A 13 -8.75 -0.17 2.82
N LYS A 14 -9.87 -0.37 2.11
CA LYS A 14 -10.84 -1.41 2.45
C LYS A 14 -10.26 -2.82 2.43
N ALA A 15 -9.33 -3.10 1.51
CA ALA A 15 -8.65 -4.38 1.46
C ALA A 15 -7.86 -4.60 2.74
N PHE A 16 -7.06 -3.62 3.16
CA PHE A 16 -6.32 -3.68 4.42
C PHE A 16 -7.25 -3.86 5.62
N THR A 17 -8.30 -3.06 5.75
CA THR A 17 -9.29 -3.19 6.84
C THR A 17 -9.86 -4.61 6.92
N ALA A 18 -10.21 -5.22 5.78
CA ALA A 18 -10.75 -6.58 5.74
C ALA A 18 -9.76 -7.67 6.19
N PHE A 19 -8.45 -7.43 6.08
CA PHE A 19 -7.42 -8.30 6.62
C PHE A 19 -7.17 -8.03 8.11
N THR A 20 -7.16 -6.76 8.53
CA THR A 20 -7.02 -6.39 9.95
C THR A 20 -8.17 -6.94 10.80
N GLU A 21 -9.40 -6.94 10.30
CA GLU A 21 -10.56 -7.58 10.95
C GLU A 21 -10.38 -9.10 11.16
N ARG A 22 -9.39 -9.72 10.50
CA ARG A 22 -9.03 -11.13 10.62
C ARG A 22 -7.71 -11.34 11.37
N ASP A 23 -7.26 -10.32 12.11
CA ASP A 23 -6.01 -10.35 12.88
C ASP A 23 -4.75 -10.49 11.99
N ILE A 24 -4.81 -9.94 10.77
CA ILE A 24 -3.69 -9.90 9.82
C ILE A 24 -3.23 -8.45 9.67
N GLU A 25 -2.12 -8.10 10.32
CA GLU A 25 -1.56 -6.75 10.33
C GLU A 25 -0.79 -6.40 9.04
N TYR A 26 -0.08 -7.38 8.46
CA TYR A 26 0.73 -7.20 7.26
C TYR A 26 0.20 -8.04 6.11
N VAL A 27 -0.13 -7.39 5.00
CA VAL A 27 -0.78 -8.02 3.86
C VAL A 27 0.18 -8.09 2.68
N SER A 28 0.29 -9.27 2.06
CA SER A 28 1.13 -9.42 0.87
C SER A 28 0.55 -8.68 -0.32
N PHE A 29 1.42 -8.31 -1.27
CA PHE A 29 1.01 -7.68 -2.52
C PHE A 29 0.04 -8.57 -3.31
N SER A 30 0.30 -9.88 -3.35
CA SER A 30 -0.62 -10.86 -3.94
C SER A 30 -1.99 -10.88 -3.25
N GLN A 31 -2.03 -10.93 -1.92
CA GLN A 31 -3.27 -10.92 -1.14
C GLN A 31 -4.11 -9.66 -1.39
N LEU A 32 -3.49 -8.48 -1.41
CA LEU A 32 -4.18 -7.22 -1.74
C LEU A 32 -4.77 -7.26 -3.14
N LYS A 33 -3.97 -7.68 -4.12
CA LYS A 33 -4.41 -7.77 -5.52
C LYS A 33 -5.58 -8.73 -5.67
N ASP A 34 -5.49 -9.91 -5.07
CA ASP A 34 -6.51 -10.95 -5.16
C ASP A 34 -7.81 -10.50 -4.49
N TRP A 35 -7.71 -9.87 -3.30
CA TRP A 35 -8.86 -9.29 -2.63
C TRP A 35 -9.53 -8.20 -3.49
N ILE A 36 -8.77 -7.28 -4.08
CA ILE A 36 -9.33 -6.20 -4.91
C ILE A 36 -10.00 -6.77 -6.16
N ASN A 37 -9.37 -7.74 -6.84
CA ASN A 37 -9.93 -8.36 -8.04
C ASN A 37 -11.19 -9.18 -7.75
N TYR A 38 -11.26 -9.80 -6.57
CA TYR A 38 -12.44 -10.53 -6.15
C TYR A 38 -13.61 -9.61 -5.76
N ASN A 39 -13.31 -8.48 -5.10
CA ASN A 39 -14.33 -7.59 -4.54
C ASN A 39 -14.72 -6.41 -5.45
N THR A 40 -14.14 -6.30 -6.66
CA THR A 40 -14.46 -5.22 -7.60
C THR A 40 -14.62 -5.73 -9.02
N LYS A 41 -15.54 -5.11 -9.78
CA LYS A 41 -15.81 -5.48 -11.19
C LYS A 41 -14.63 -5.20 -12.12
N ASP A 42 -13.92 -4.09 -11.89
CA ASP A 42 -12.86 -3.62 -12.80
C ASP A 42 -11.48 -4.19 -12.42
N GLY A 43 -11.33 -4.70 -11.19
CA GLY A 43 -10.07 -5.20 -10.66
C GLY A 43 -8.93 -4.18 -10.66
N ILE A 44 -7.71 -4.68 -10.52
CA ILE A 44 -6.48 -3.92 -10.56
C ILE A 44 -5.32 -4.76 -11.13
N SER A 45 -4.55 -4.16 -12.03
CA SER A 45 -3.32 -4.77 -12.53
C SER A 45 -2.18 -4.60 -11.53
N SER A 46 -1.20 -5.52 -11.56
CA SER A 46 -0.04 -5.45 -10.66
C SER A 46 0.72 -4.12 -10.78
N PRO A 47 1.04 -3.59 -11.98
CA PRO A 47 1.74 -2.31 -12.09
C PRO A 47 0.95 -1.15 -11.49
N ARG A 48 -0.38 -1.17 -11.62
CA ARG A 48 -1.25 -0.12 -11.10
C ARG A 48 -1.31 -0.17 -9.57
N LEU A 49 -1.51 -1.35 -8.97
CA LEU A 49 -1.46 -1.52 -7.53
C LEU A 49 -0.11 -1.08 -6.95
N ALA A 50 0.98 -1.55 -7.55
CA ALA A 50 2.34 -1.17 -7.13
C ALA A 50 2.56 0.35 -7.21
N SER A 51 2.00 1.02 -8.22
CA SER A 51 2.10 2.49 -8.32
C SER A 51 1.37 3.20 -7.19
N PHE A 52 0.19 2.71 -6.76
CA PHE A 52 -0.53 3.31 -5.63
C PHE A 52 0.19 3.06 -4.31
N LEU A 53 0.57 1.81 -4.03
CA LEU A 53 1.27 1.45 -2.80
C LEU A 53 2.57 2.25 -2.63
N LYS A 54 3.35 2.46 -3.70
CA LYS A 54 4.59 3.24 -3.63
C LYS A 54 4.41 4.76 -3.50
N LYS A 55 3.28 5.31 -3.95
CA LYS A 55 3.08 6.76 -4.06
C LYS A 55 2.26 7.35 -2.92
N GLN A 56 1.51 6.53 -2.19
CA GLN A 56 0.67 7.01 -1.11
C GLN A 56 1.37 6.75 0.23
N PRO A 57 1.54 7.77 1.08
CA PRO A 57 2.28 7.65 2.33
C PRO A 57 1.61 6.70 3.33
N GLN A 58 0.28 6.55 3.28
CA GLN A 58 -0.45 5.65 4.19
C GLN A 58 -0.22 4.14 3.93
N PHE A 59 0.46 3.78 2.84
CA PHE A 59 0.77 2.39 2.51
C PHE A 59 2.27 2.16 2.67
N VAL A 60 2.64 1.44 3.74
CA VAL A 60 4.04 1.25 4.12
C VAL A 60 4.47 -0.16 3.73
N MET A 61 5.53 -0.29 2.94
CA MET A 61 6.15 -1.60 2.70
C MET A 61 6.94 -1.97 3.96
N VAL A 62 6.52 -3.02 4.66
CA VAL A 62 7.15 -3.49 5.89
C VAL A 62 8.24 -4.52 5.63
N GLU A 63 8.06 -5.36 4.61
CA GLU A 63 9.00 -6.44 4.33
C GLU A 63 9.01 -6.84 2.85
N LYS A 64 10.15 -7.37 2.40
CA LYS A 64 10.29 -8.01 1.09
C LYS A 64 10.98 -9.35 1.26
N LEU A 65 10.27 -10.42 0.93
CA LEU A 65 10.75 -11.79 1.04
C LEU A 65 11.01 -12.40 -0.34
N ARG A 66 11.96 -13.32 -0.40
CA ARG A 66 12.19 -14.20 -1.56
C ARG A 66 11.75 -15.61 -1.19
N ARG A 67 11.00 -16.25 -2.08
CA ARG A 67 10.57 -17.64 -1.87
C ARG A 67 11.78 -18.57 -1.94
N VAL A 68 11.95 -19.43 -0.93
CA VAL A 68 13.02 -20.43 -0.90
C VAL A 68 12.90 -21.34 -2.12
N GLY A 69 14.04 -21.57 -2.81
CA GLY A 69 14.07 -22.37 -4.03
C GLY A 69 13.46 -21.70 -5.27
N SER A 70 13.19 -20.39 -5.24
CA SER A 70 12.69 -19.62 -6.39
C SER A 70 13.31 -18.23 -6.48
N ASN A 71 13.25 -17.61 -7.66
CA ASN A 71 13.58 -16.19 -7.85
C ASN A 71 12.38 -15.27 -7.60
N SER A 72 11.21 -15.84 -7.28
CA SER A 72 10.01 -15.07 -6.94
C SER A 72 10.20 -14.31 -5.64
N THR A 73 9.84 -13.03 -5.66
CA THR A 73 9.80 -12.15 -4.48
C THR A 73 8.39 -11.71 -4.19
N GLU A 74 8.06 -11.56 -2.92
CA GLU A 74 6.79 -11.05 -2.42
C GLU A 74 7.08 -9.86 -1.49
N THR A 75 6.19 -8.86 -1.49
CA THR A 75 6.30 -7.70 -0.60
C THR A 75 5.10 -7.64 0.31
N PHE A 76 5.32 -7.29 1.57
CA PHE A 76 4.30 -7.15 2.59
C PHE A 76 4.12 -5.69 2.92
N TRP A 77 2.87 -5.30 3.11
CA TRP A 77 2.47 -3.91 3.28
C TRP A 77 1.57 -3.78 4.51
N ALA A 78 1.63 -2.63 5.16
CA ALA A 78 0.72 -2.22 6.22
C ALA A 78 -0.05 -0.98 5.77
N HIS A 79 -1.25 -0.82 6.34
CA HIS A 79 -1.96 0.44 6.32
C HIS A 79 -1.71 1.15 7.65
N GLY A 80 -0.88 2.19 7.61
CA GLY A 80 -0.54 3.00 8.79
C GLY A 80 -0.82 4.46 8.48
N GLU A 81 -1.29 5.20 9.47
CA GLU A 81 -1.45 6.65 9.30
C GLU A 81 -0.09 7.26 8.94
N PRO A 82 0.00 8.21 8.00
CA PRO A 82 0.92 9.29 8.26
C PRO A 82 0.42 9.88 9.57
N GLU A 83 1.13 9.68 10.68
CA GLU A 83 0.96 10.59 11.79
C GLU A 83 1.05 11.98 11.15
N GLU A 84 -0.08 12.69 11.09
CA GLU A 84 -0.05 14.15 11.00
C GLU A 84 0.49 14.65 12.35
N GLU A 85 1.69 14.22 12.74
CA GLU A 85 2.64 15.24 13.13
C GLU A 85 2.86 16.03 11.85
N SER A 86 2.04 17.09 11.71
CA SER A 86 2.61 18.36 11.34
C SER A 86 3.93 18.45 12.10
N PHE A 87 5.03 18.03 11.47
CA PHE A 87 6.33 18.48 11.89
C PHE A 87 6.17 19.98 11.79
N ASP A 88 5.95 20.61 12.94
CA ASP A 88 6.29 22.00 13.12
C ASP A 88 7.79 22.01 12.80
N LEU A 89 8.12 22.25 11.53
CA LEU A 89 9.47 22.38 11.04
C LEU A 89 10.00 23.71 11.56
N ASN A 90 10.02 23.86 12.89
CA ASN A 90 10.83 24.82 13.62
C ASN A 90 12.30 24.50 13.30
N GLY A 91 12.72 24.91 12.10
CA GLY A 91 14.11 24.98 11.67
C GLY A 91 14.60 23.95 10.64
N TRP A 92 13.80 23.04 10.08
CA TRP A 92 14.35 22.02 9.17
C TRP A 92 13.65 21.95 7.82
N VAL A 93 14.43 22.04 6.73
CA VAL A 93 13.96 21.90 5.35
C VAL A 93 14.54 20.63 4.75
N LYS A 94 13.72 19.91 3.99
CA LYS A 94 14.13 18.71 3.26
C LYS A 94 15.11 19.08 2.14
N VAL A 95 16.28 18.44 2.12
CA VAL A 95 17.27 18.64 1.05
C VAL A 95 16.89 17.75 -0.13
N ASP A 96 16.65 18.36 -1.29
CA ASP A 96 16.55 17.64 -2.56
C ASP A 96 17.94 17.14 -2.94
N ASN A 97 18.07 15.83 -3.17
CA ASN A 97 19.21 15.28 -3.88
C ASN A 97 18.80 15.15 -5.35
N GLY A 98 19.50 15.91 -6.20
CA GLY A 98 19.24 16.04 -7.64
C GLY A 98 19.47 14.79 -8.48
#